data_AF-A0A5A9FCB3-F1
#
_entry.id   AF-A0A5A9FCB3-F1
#
_cell.length_a   1.000
_cell.length_b   1.000
_cell.length_c   1.000
_cell.angle_alpha   90.00
_cell.angle_beta   90.00
_cell.angle_gamma   90.00
#
_symmetry.space_group_name_H-M   'P 1'
#
loop_
_entity.id
_entity.type
_entity.pdbx_description
1 polymer ?
#
loop_
_entity_poly.entity_id
_entity_poly.type
_entity_poly.pdbx_seq_one_letter_code
_entity_poly.pdbx_strand_id
1 'polypeptide(L)'
;MEAVDRIRRVAAGKDTPDDRAWLSARLGAYLSDPEQGMERALRLDRSPGEPPWWRVERRQHRDALILRLWRERWPELSAWDAAERILIVQQRYAAAAWRQHRDQDTPPTDPTAALLWEIMKTDLRFPTSRRRIFEILNTAERDALY
;
A
#
# COMPACT_ATOMS: atom_id res chain seq x y z
N MET A 1 5.76 -3.87 13.27
CA MET A 1 4.64 -2.93 13.06
C MET A 1 4.46 -1.99 14.25
N GLU A 2 4.63 -2.45 15.49
CA GLU A 2 4.44 -1.61 16.71
C GLU A 2 5.16 -0.24 16.65
N ALA A 3 6.41 -0.17 16.21
CA ALA A 3 7.14 1.11 16.08
C ALA A 3 6.47 2.09 15.11
N VAL A 4 5.96 1.61 13.96
CA VAL A 4 5.23 2.43 12.99
C VAL A 4 3.91 2.91 13.59
N ASP A 5 3.20 2.06 14.32
CA ASP A 5 1.93 2.42 14.96
C ASP A 5 2.12 3.48 16.06
N ARG A 6 3.20 3.36 16.85
CA ARG A 6 3.61 4.40 17.82
C ARG A 6 3.83 5.74 17.13
N ILE A 7 4.64 5.76 16.06
CA ILE A 7 4.94 6.98 15.28
C ILE A 7 3.65 7.58 14.70
N ARG A 8 2.75 6.77 14.17
CA ARG A 8 1.45 7.23 13.65
C ARG A 8 0.57 7.85 14.72
N ARG A 9 0.49 7.26 15.91
CA ARG A 9 -0.27 7.83 17.03
C ARG A 9 0.27 9.21 17.39
N VAL A 10 1.60 9.36 17.47
CA VAL A 10 2.25 10.66 17.73
C VAL A 10 1.94 11.66 16.62
N ALA A 11 2.10 11.27 15.35
CA ALA A 11 1.82 12.16 14.21
C ALA A 11 0.34 12.60 14.15
N ALA A 12 -0.58 11.74 14.60
CA ALA A 12 -2.02 12.03 14.65
C ALA A 12 -2.46 12.77 15.93
N GLY A 13 -1.55 13.04 16.87
CA GLY A 13 -1.89 13.62 18.18
C GLY A 13 -2.76 12.70 19.07
N LYS A 14 -2.71 11.39 18.84
CA LYS A 14 -3.45 10.34 19.57
C LYS A 14 -2.53 9.48 20.42
N ASP A 15 -1.38 10.02 20.77
CA ASP A 15 -0.30 9.35 21.48
C ASP A 15 -0.49 9.33 22.98
N THR A 16 -0.03 8.23 23.56
CA THR A 16 0.09 8.09 25.01
C THR A 16 1.39 8.73 25.51
N PRO A 17 1.50 9.05 26.82
CA PRO A 17 2.78 9.45 27.40
C PRO A 17 3.92 8.45 27.14
N ASP A 18 3.62 7.14 27.09
CA ASP A 18 4.58 6.09 26.75
C ASP A 18 5.08 6.21 25.30
N ASP A 19 4.20 6.48 24.34
CA ASP A 19 4.57 6.70 22.94
C ASP A 19 5.55 7.87 22.79
N ARG A 20 5.31 8.98 23.51
CA ARG A 20 6.20 10.16 23.50
C ARG A 20 7.55 9.87 24.16
N ALA A 21 7.54 9.23 25.32
CA ALA A 21 8.76 8.87 26.03
C ALA A 21 9.62 7.93 25.17
N TRP A 22 8.99 6.94 24.55
CA TRP A 22 9.64 6.05 23.60
C TRP A 22 10.24 6.81 22.41
N LEU A 23 9.48 7.68 21.75
CA LEU A 23 9.96 8.41 20.57
C LEU A 23 11.11 9.36 20.93
N SER A 24 10.98 10.10 22.03
CA SER A 24 12.02 11.00 22.53
C SER A 24 13.32 10.24 22.83
N ALA A 25 13.23 9.07 23.47
CA ALA A 25 14.40 8.22 23.73
C ALA A 25 15.05 7.73 22.44
N ARG A 26 14.28 7.35 21.42
CA ARG A 26 14.83 6.94 20.11
C ARG A 26 15.49 8.08 19.35
N LEU A 27 14.88 9.26 19.35
CA LEU A 27 15.48 10.45 18.76
C LEU A 27 16.76 10.85 19.50
N GLY A 28 16.77 10.78 20.83
CA GLY A 28 17.97 11.01 21.64
C GLY A 28 19.11 10.04 21.30
N ALA A 29 18.79 8.75 21.12
CA ALA A 29 19.76 7.75 20.70
C ALA A 29 20.31 8.04 19.27
N TYR A 30 19.46 8.42 18.33
CA TYR A 30 19.89 8.82 16.98
C TYR A 30 20.80 10.05 17.00
N LEU A 31 20.44 11.08 17.77
CA LEU A 31 21.24 12.30 17.85
C LEU A 31 22.59 12.08 18.54
N SER A 32 22.69 11.05 19.39
CA SER A 32 23.92 10.65 20.07
C SER A 32 24.84 9.79 19.19
N ASP A 33 24.26 9.03 18.25
CA ASP A 33 24.97 8.25 17.24
C ASP A 33 24.21 8.28 15.91
N PRO A 34 24.46 9.28 15.04
CA PRO A 34 23.79 9.39 13.75
C PRO A 34 24.23 8.32 12.74
N GLU A 35 25.41 7.71 12.90
CA GLU A 35 25.97 6.74 11.95
C GLU A 35 25.15 5.45 11.90
N GLN A 36 24.46 5.10 12.98
CA GLN A 36 23.54 3.94 13.01
C GLN A 36 22.33 4.11 12.06
N GLY A 37 22.00 5.35 11.67
CA GLY A 37 20.86 5.70 10.83
C GLY A 37 19.51 5.77 11.57
N MET A 38 18.63 6.67 11.10
CA MET A 38 17.33 6.94 11.72
C MET A 38 16.41 5.71 11.74
N GLU A 39 16.40 4.90 10.67
CA GLU A 39 15.57 3.69 10.61
C GLU A 39 15.90 2.72 11.74
N ARG A 40 17.20 2.48 11.99
CA ARG A 40 17.66 1.61 13.08
C ARG A 40 17.35 2.19 14.45
N ALA A 41 17.56 3.49 14.62
CA ALA A 41 17.21 4.16 15.87
C ALA A 41 15.71 4.05 16.19
N LEU A 42 14.85 4.19 15.20
CA LEU A 42 13.39 4.07 15.33
C LEU A 42 12.89 2.60 15.33
N ARG A 43 13.79 1.61 15.23
CA ARG A 43 13.43 0.18 15.07
C ARG A 43 12.51 -0.07 13.88
N LEU A 44 12.77 0.65 12.80
CA LEU A 44 12.22 0.45 11.46
C LEU A 44 13.17 -0.39 10.59
N ASP A 45 14.32 -0.77 11.15
CA ASP A 45 15.27 -1.68 10.53
C ASP A 45 14.69 -3.09 10.39
N ARG A 46 15.33 -3.87 9.53
CA ARG A 46 14.80 -5.10 8.98
C ARG A 46 15.75 -6.24 9.19
N SER A 47 15.20 -7.45 9.27
CA SER A 47 16.03 -8.64 9.09
C SER A 47 16.55 -8.69 7.65
N PRO A 48 17.77 -9.19 7.41
CA PRO A 48 18.28 -9.41 6.05
C PRO A 48 17.27 -10.21 5.22
N GLY A 49 16.91 -9.67 4.04
CA GLY A 49 15.94 -10.29 3.12
C GLY A 49 14.49 -9.78 3.25
N GLU A 50 14.16 -9.01 4.28
CA GLU A 50 12.80 -8.46 4.43
C GLU A 50 12.58 -7.16 3.63
N PRO A 51 11.39 -6.95 3.03
CA PRO A 51 11.05 -5.69 2.38
C PRO A 51 10.87 -4.56 3.40
N PRO A 52 11.16 -3.29 3.03
CA PRO A 52 10.91 -2.13 3.90
C PRO A 52 9.46 -2.07 4.34
N TRP A 53 9.22 -1.59 5.57
CA TRP A 53 7.86 -1.43 6.10
C TRP A 53 6.99 -0.59 5.15
N TRP A 54 7.51 0.49 4.59
CA TRP A 54 6.78 1.34 3.63
C TRP A 54 6.43 0.59 2.34
N ARG A 55 7.24 -0.41 1.93
CA ARG A 55 6.95 -1.23 0.75
C ARG A 55 5.86 -2.26 1.06
N VAL A 56 5.83 -2.80 2.28
CA VAL A 56 4.75 -3.67 2.76
C VAL A 56 3.44 -2.91 2.76
N GLU A 57 3.42 -1.70 3.31
CA GLU A 57 2.21 -0.87 3.37
C GLU A 57 1.72 -0.43 1.99
N ARG A 58 2.61 0.04 1.12
CA ARG A 58 2.25 0.34 -0.27
C ARG A 58 1.65 -0.89 -0.96
N ARG A 59 2.15 -2.09 -0.66
CA ARG A 59 1.64 -3.35 -1.22
C ARG A 59 0.24 -3.63 -0.71
N GLN A 60 0.01 -3.51 0.61
CA GLN A 60 -1.31 -3.68 1.21
C GLN A 60 -2.31 -2.66 0.66
N HIS A 61 -1.90 -1.41 0.53
CA HIS A 61 -2.74 -0.36 -0.04
C HIS A 61 -3.10 -0.64 -1.51
N ARG A 62 -2.11 -1.02 -2.34
CA ARG A 62 -2.34 -1.45 -3.72
C ARG A 62 -3.32 -2.62 -3.79
N ASP A 63 -3.14 -3.62 -2.94
CA ASP A 63 -3.96 -4.83 -2.92
C ASP A 63 -5.41 -4.51 -2.48
N ALA A 64 -5.58 -3.60 -1.53
CA ALA A 64 -6.90 -3.08 -1.12
C ALA A 64 -7.60 -2.28 -2.25
N LEU A 65 -6.85 -1.48 -3.02
CA LEU A 65 -7.39 -0.77 -4.18
C LEU A 65 -7.82 -1.73 -5.30
N ILE A 66 -7.07 -2.81 -5.53
CA ILE A 66 -7.42 -3.87 -6.48
C ILE A 66 -8.72 -4.57 -6.04
N LEU A 67 -8.86 -4.88 -4.76
CA LEU A 67 -10.09 -5.44 -4.19
C LEU A 67 -11.27 -4.47 -4.36
N ARG A 68 -11.06 -3.19 -4.06
CA ARG A 68 -12.07 -2.14 -4.23
C ARG A 68 -12.52 -2.04 -5.68
N LEU A 69 -11.58 -2.07 -6.62
CA LEU A 69 -11.88 -2.08 -8.06
C LEU A 69 -12.79 -3.25 -8.46
N TRP A 70 -12.54 -4.45 -7.93
CA TRP A 70 -13.44 -5.58 -8.16
C TRP A 70 -14.84 -5.30 -7.58
N ARG A 71 -14.92 -4.96 -6.30
CA ARG A 71 -16.20 -4.76 -5.59
C ARG A 71 -17.06 -3.66 -6.20
N GLU A 72 -16.47 -2.60 -6.72
CA GLU A 72 -17.21 -1.47 -7.28
C GLU A 72 -17.58 -1.64 -8.75
N ARG A 73 -16.81 -2.40 -9.53
CA ARG A 73 -16.98 -2.47 -11.00
C ARG A 73 -17.53 -3.78 -11.50
N TRP A 74 -17.25 -4.88 -10.80
CA TRP A 74 -17.65 -6.24 -11.20
C TRP A 74 -18.02 -7.11 -9.98
N PRO A 75 -18.89 -6.65 -9.06
CA PRO A 75 -19.26 -7.41 -7.86
C PRO A 75 -19.88 -8.78 -8.16
N GLU A 76 -20.46 -8.95 -9.35
CA GLU A 76 -21.11 -10.19 -9.80
C GLU A 76 -20.12 -11.25 -10.32
N LEU A 77 -18.89 -10.86 -10.66
CA LEU A 77 -17.90 -11.81 -11.20
C LEU A 77 -17.25 -12.62 -10.08
N SER A 78 -16.96 -13.89 -10.38
CA SER A 78 -16.09 -14.69 -9.53
C SER A 78 -14.71 -14.02 -9.41
N ALA A 79 -13.99 -14.26 -8.30
CA ALA A 79 -12.63 -13.73 -8.12
C ALA A 79 -11.68 -14.08 -9.29
N TRP A 80 -11.87 -15.26 -9.90
CA TRP A 80 -11.04 -15.69 -11.02
C TRP A 80 -11.34 -14.91 -12.31
N ASP A 81 -12.61 -14.64 -12.60
CA ASP A 81 -13.04 -13.86 -13.78
C ASP A 81 -12.76 -12.37 -13.59
N ALA A 82 -12.97 -11.86 -12.38
CA ALA A 82 -12.58 -10.51 -12.00
C ALA A 82 -11.07 -10.28 -12.18
N ALA A 83 -10.23 -11.26 -11.81
CA ALA A 83 -8.78 -11.15 -11.99
C ALA A 83 -8.36 -10.99 -13.47
N GLU A 84 -9.01 -11.70 -14.39
CA GLU A 84 -8.78 -11.54 -15.83
C GLU A 84 -9.31 -10.19 -16.31
N ARG A 85 -10.50 -9.80 -15.86
CA ARG A 85 -11.10 -8.51 -16.23
C ARG A 85 -10.22 -7.34 -15.80
N ILE A 86 -9.67 -7.38 -14.58
CA ILE A 86 -8.74 -6.38 -14.04
C ILE A 86 -7.47 -6.28 -14.88
N LEU A 87 -6.88 -7.40 -15.31
CA LEU A 87 -5.71 -7.36 -16.20
C LEU A 87 -6.02 -6.65 -17.52
N ILE A 88 -7.14 -7.02 -18.15
CA ILE A 88 -7.53 -6.44 -19.44
C ILE A 88 -7.73 -4.92 -19.31
N VAL A 89 -8.47 -4.47 -18.30
CA VAL A 89 -8.71 -3.03 -18.13
C VAL A 89 -7.45 -2.27 -17.75
N GLN A 90 -6.58 -2.88 -16.94
CA GLN A 90 -5.32 -2.27 -16.52
C GLN A 90 -4.38 -2.11 -17.71
N GLN A 91 -4.24 -3.14 -18.55
CA GLN A 91 -3.40 -3.09 -19.75
C GLN A 91 -3.89 -2.01 -20.72
N ARG A 92 -5.22 -1.96 -20.94
CA ARG A 92 -5.83 -0.92 -21.79
C ARG A 92 -5.57 0.49 -21.24
N TYR A 93 -5.76 0.68 -19.93
CA TYR A 93 -5.50 1.97 -19.28
C TYR A 93 -4.02 2.37 -19.36
N ALA A 94 -3.11 1.43 -19.07
CA ALA A 94 -1.67 1.65 -19.12
C ALA A 94 -1.20 2.06 -20.53
N ALA A 95 -1.78 1.46 -21.57
CA ALA A 95 -1.44 1.76 -22.96
C ALA A 95 -2.03 3.09 -23.44
N ALA A 96 -3.29 3.38 -23.10
CA ALA A 96 -4.02 4.50 -23.69
C ALA A 96 -3.91 5.82 -22.91
N ALA A 97 -3.89 5.75 -21.58
CA ALA A 97 -4.19 6.89 -20.72
C ALA A 97 -3.09 7.20 -19.69
N TRP A 98 -2.38 6.18 -19.22
CA TRP A 98 -1.43 6.35 -18.10
C TRP A 98 -0.34 7.39 -18.39
N ARG A 99 0.21 7.43 -19.61
CA ARG A 99 1.26 8.39 -19.98
C ARG A 99 0.83 9.84 -19.74
N GLN A 100 -0.44 10.16 -19.96
CA GLN A 100 -0.97 11.50 -19.77
C GLN A 100 -1.34 11.75 -18.30
N HIS A 101 -1.90 10.75 -17.62
CA HIS A 101 -2.38 10.90 -16.24
C HIS A 101 -1.29 10.79 -15.17
N ARG A 102 -0.13 10.20 -15.47
CA ARG A 102 0.93 9.92 -14.47
C ARG A 102 1.46 11.17 -13.77
N ASP A 103 1.44 12.32 -14.44
CA ASP A 103 1.99 13.59 -13.95
C ASP A 103 0.89 14.52 -13.41
N GLN A 104 -0.37 14.08 -13.45
CA GLN A 104 -1.49 14.82 -12.87
C GLN A 104 -1.53 14.60 -11.34
N ASP A 105 -2.02 15.61 -10.63
CA ASP A 105 -2.24 15.56 -9.17
C ASP A 105 -3.63 15.05 -8.80
N THR A 106 -4.57 15.12 -9.74
CA THR A 106 -5.96 14.69 -9.56
C THR A 106 -6.28 13.43 -10.38
N PRO A 107 -7.08 12.49 -9.85
CA PRO A 107 -7.47 11.30 -10.59
C PRO A 107 -8.40 11.65 -11.78
N PRO A 108 -8.45 10.80 -12.82
CA PRO A 108 -9.43 10.91 -13.90
C PRO A 108 -10.89 10.82 -13.42
N THR A 109 -11.83 11.40 -14.17
CA THR A 109 -13.26 11.38 -13.82
C THR A 109 -13.90 9.99 -13.91
N ASP A 110 -13.46 9.13 -14.84
CA ASP A 110 -13.96 7.75 -14.93
C ASP A 110 -13.55 6.97 -13.66
N PRO A 111 -14.50 6.42 -12.88
CA PRO A 111 -14.19 5.74 -11.62
C PRO A 111 -13.22 4.56 -11.78
N THR A 112 -13.28 3.84 -12.90
CA THR A 112 -12.37 2.72 -13.17
C THR A 112 -10.95 3.23 -13.40
N ALA A 113 -10.81 4.25 -14.24
CA ALA A 113 -9.54 4.94 -14.48
C ALA A 113 -8.98 5.62 -13.23
N ALA A 114 -9.83 6.17 -12.36
CA ALA A 114 -9.43 6.75 -11.08
C ALA A 114 -8.76 5.71 -10.17
N LEU A 115 -9.40 4.56 -9.96
CA LEU A 115 -8.82 3.49 -9.15
C LEU A 115 -7.53 2.92 -9.78
N LEU A 116 -7.48 2.74 -11.10
CA LEU A 116 -6.26 2.31 -11.79
C LEU A 116 -5.13 3.34 -11.67
N TRP A 117 -5.46 4.63 -11.73
CA TRP A 117 -4.52 5.72 -11.50
C TRP A 117 -3.93 5.66 -10.08
N GLU A 118 -4.79 5.52 -9.06
CA GLU A 118 -4.35 5.39 -7.66
C GLU A 118 -3.42 4.18 -7.47
N ILE A 119 -3.82 3.03 -8.03
CA ILE A 119 -3.01 1.80 -7.97
C ILE A 119 -1.64 2.02 -8.62
N MET A 120 -1.58 2.65 -9.79
CA MET A 120 -0.32 2.88 -10.52
C MET A 120 0.55 3.97 -9.87
N LYS A 121 -0.05 4.95 -9.16
CA LYS A 121 0.68 5.96 -8.37
C LYS A 121 1.35 5.40 -7.10
N THR A 122 1.03 4.18 -6.67
CA THR A 122 1.72 3.53 -5.53
C THR A 122 3.21 3.25 -5.76
N ASP A 123 3.69 3.42 -7.00
CA ASP A 123 5.06 3.11 -7.44
C ASP A 123 5.46 1.64 -7.19
N LEU A 124 4.46 0.76 -7.10
CA LEU A 124 4.63 -0.67 -7.09
C LEU A 124 4.24 -1.23 -8.45
N ARG A 125 4.99 -2.23 -8.91
CA ARG A 125 4.63 -2.98 -10.10
C ARG A 125 3.22 -3.56 -9.94
N PHE A 126 2.35 -3.29 -10.92
CA PHE A 126 1.04 -3.91 -11.00
C PHE A 126 1.20 -5.43 -11.20
N PRO A 127 0.43 -6.29 -10.50
CA PRO A 127 0.47 -7.74 -10.71
C PRO A 127 0.20 -8.12 -12.17
N THR A 128 1.14 -8.80 -12.82
CA THR A 128 1.03 -9.14 -14.25
C THR A 128 0.37 -10.49 -14.52
N SER A 129 0.08 -11.30 -13.49
CA SER A 129 -0.52 -12.61 -13.64
C SER A 129 -1.92 -12.66 -13.04
N ARG A 130 -2.83 -13.36 -13.74
CA ARG A 130 -4.22 -13.58 -13.30
C ARG A 130 -4.25 -14.24 -11.93
N ARG A 131 -3.39 -15.26 -11.75
CA ARG A 131 -3.22 -15.96 -10.48
C ARG A 131 -2.89 -15.01 -9.32
N ARG A 132 -1.97 -14.07 -9.51
CA ARG A 132 -1.57 -13.17 -8.41
C ARG A 132 -2.70 -12.23 -8.01
N ILE A 133 -3.48 -11.75 -8.98
CA ILE A 133 -4.65 -10.91 -8.69
C ILE A 133 -5.72 -11.75 -7.98
N PHE A 134 -6.01 -12.96 -8.47
CA PHE A 134 -6.91 -13.89 -7.81
C PHE A 134 -6.52 -14.17 -6.34
N GLU A 135 -5.24 -14.38 -6.06
CA GLU A 135 -4.73 -14.53 -4.68
C GLU A 135 -5.05 -13.29 -3.83
N ILE A 136 -4.84 -12.08 -4.37
CA ILE A 136 -5.18 -10.83 -3.67
C ILE A 136 -6.68 -10.77 -3.35
N LEU A 137 -7.53 -11.09 -4.34
CA LEU A 137 -8.98 -11.04 -4.19
C LEU A 137 -9.47 -12.08 -3.14
N ASN A 138 -8.91 -13.28 -3.14
CA ASN A 138 -9.28 -14.34 -2.20
C ASN A 138 -8.74 -14.14 -0.78
N THR A 139 -7.52 -13.61 -0.62
CA THR A 139 -6.97 -13.33 0.71
C THR A 139 -7.85 -12.30 1.42
N ALA A 140 -8.32 -11.28 0.71
CA ALA A 140 -9.16 -10.24 1.30
C ALA A 140 -10.61 -10.68 1.60
N GLU A 141 -11.14 -11.70 0.93
CA GLU A 141 -12.41 -12.32 1.35
C GLU A 141 -12.28 -13.12 2.64
N ARG A 142 -11.13 -13.78 2.86
CA ARG A 142 -10.86 -14.53 4.10
C ARG A 142 -10.68 -13.63 5.30
N ASP A 143 -9.99 -12.51 5.13
CA ASP A 143 -9.73 -11.55 6.22
C ASP A 143 -10.99 -10.73 6.60
N ALA A 144 -12.04 -10.73 5.78
CA ALA A 144 -13.32 -10.08 6.08
C ALA A 144 -14.30 -10.96 6.89
N LEU A 145 -13.93 -12.23 7.14
CA LEU A 145 -14.73 -13.21 7.88
C LEU A 145 -14.24 -13.41 9.33
N TYR A 146 -13.24 -12.64 9.77
CA TYR A 146 -12.68 -12.62 11.12
C TYR A 146 -12.61 -11.19 11.65
#